data_AF-A0A560P4P8-F1
#
_entry.id   AF-A0A560P4P8-F1
#
_cell.length_a   1.000
_cell.length_b   1.000
_cell.length_c   1.000
_cell.angle_alpha   90.00
_cell.angle_beta   90.00
_cell.angle_gamma   90.00
#
_symmetry.space_group_name_H-M   'P 1'
#
loop_
_entity.id
_entity.type
_entity.pdbx_description
1 polymer ?
#
loop_
_entity_poly.entity_id
_entity_poly.type
_entity_poly.pdbx_seq_one_letter_code
_entity_poly.pdbx_strand_id
1 'polypeptide(L)'
;MLESLEKMLAKGVDNPLLRFGLGKGYLDLNEFPRAAEHLQRCVELDPKYSAAWKLLGKAHQGRGDLSAARQAWEQGLEAARAHGDKQAEKEMTVFLKKLDRHP
;
A
#
# COMPACT_ATOMS: atom_id res chain seq x y z
N MET A 1 10.09 -11.20 -11.43
CA MET A 1 9.87 -9.73 -11.38
C MET A 1 10.27 -9.15 -10.04
N LEU A 2 9.88 -9.75 -8.91
CA LEU A 2 10.35 -9.37 -7.56
C LEU A 2 11.88 -9.41 -7.41
N GLU A 3 12.53 -10.52 -7.78
CA GLU A 3 13.99 -10.64 -7.69
C GLU A 3 14.75 -9.51 -8.41
N SER A 4 14.24 -9.04 -9.55
CA SER A 4 14.85 -7.93 -10.28
C SER A 4 14.76 -6.62 -9.48
N LEU A 5 13.61 -6.37 -8.84
CA LEU A 5 13.39 -5.20 -8.00
C LEU A 5 14.24 -5.26 -6.72
N GLU A 6 14.37 -6.44 -6.11
CA GLU A 6 15.23 -6.65 -4.93
C GLU A 6 16.70 -6.43 -5.27
N LYS A 7 17.16 -6.90 -6.45
CA LYS A 7 18.51 -6.62 -6.93
C LYS A 7 18.75 -5.13 -7.17
N MET A 8 17.76 -4.39 -7.65
CA MET A 8 17.88 -2.94 -7.81
C MET A 8 17.96 -2.24 -6.46
N LEU A 9 17.15 -2.67 -5.48
CA LEU A 9 17.24 -2.16 -4.11
C LEU A 9 18.62 -2.42 -3.50
N ALA A 10 19.15 -3.63 -3.66
CA ALA A 10 20.48 -4.02 -3.19
C ALA A 10 21.61 -3.23 -3.89
N LYS A 11 21.39 -2.76 -5.11
CA LYS A 11 22.31 -1.86 -5.84
C LYS A 11 22.19 -0.39 -5.40
N GLY A 12 21.36 -0.09 -4.38
CA GLY A 12 21.17 1.25 -3.83
C GLY A 12 20.09 2.07 -4.54
N VAL A 13 19.33 1.50 -5.47
CA VAL A 13 18.19 2.16 -6.07
C VAL A 13 17.03 2.06 -5.08
N ASP A 14 16.76 3.10 -4.31
CA ASP A 14 15.60 3.17 -3.44
C ASP A 14 14.69 4.32 -3.87
N ASN A 15 13.52 3.98 -4.43
CA ASN A 15 12.54 4.96 -4.89
C ASN A 15 11.11 4.43 -4.68
N PRO A 16 10.10 5.31 -4.62
CA PRO A 16 8.73 4.90 -4.31
C PRO A 16 8.17 3.89 -5.32
N LEU A 17 8.49 4.03 -6.62
CA LEU A 17 8.03 3.10 -7.66
C LEU A 17 8.56 1.67 -7.46
N LEU A 18 9.84 1.53 -7.10
CA LEU A 18 10.45 0.24 -6.83
C LEU A 18 9.88 -0.39 -5.57
N ARG A 19 9.78 0.38 -4.49
CA ARG A 19 9.16 -0.05 -3.23
C ARG A 19 7.71 -0.48 -3.43
N PHE A 20 6.95 0.25 -4.24
CA PHE A 20 5.59 -0.13 -4.65
C PHE A 20 5.56 -1.46 -5.41
N GLY A 21 6.47 -1.64 -6.37
CA GLY A 21 6.59 -2.89 -7.13
C GLY A 21 6.91 -4.10 -6.25
N LEU A 22 7.85 -3.94 -5.30
CA LEU A 22 8.17 -4.96 -4.30
C LEU A 22 6.95 -5.26 -3.42
N GLY A 23 6.34 -4.22 -2.86
CA GLY A 23 5.16 -4.32 -2.03
C GLY A 23 4.00 -5.06 -2.71
N LYS A 24 3.70 -4.70 -3.97
CA LYS A 24 2.69 -5.38 -4.78
C LYS A 24 3.06 -6.83 -5.04
N GLY A 25 4.31 -7.13 -5.36
CA GLY A 25 4.73 -8.50 -5.60
C GLY A 25 4.62 -9.37 -4.34
N TYR A 26 5.03 -8.86 -3.17
CA TYR A 26 4.83 -9.59 -1.91
C TYR A 26 3.35 -9.77 -1.56
N LEU A 27 2.47 -8.81 -1.89
CA LEU A 27 1.02 -9.01 -1.76
C LEU A 27 0.52 -10.18 -2.62
N ASP A 28 0.97 -10.28 -3.87
CA ASP A 28 0.64 -11.40 -4.77
C ASP A 28 1.12 -12.75 -4.20
N LEU A 29 2.24 -12.73 -3.48
CA LEU A 29 2.78 -13.88 -2.75
C LEU A 29 2.08 -14.18 -1.41
N ASN A 30 1.04 -13.42 -1.03
CA ASN A 30 0.40 -13.46 0.30
C ASN A 30 1.37 -13.17 1.47
N GLU A 31 2.53 -12.58 1.17
CA GLU A 31 3.53 -12.15 2.16
C GLU A 31 3.17 -10.75 2.68
N PHE A 32 2.02 -10.67 3.35
CA PHE A 32 1.46 -9.42 3.88
C PHE A 32 2.43 -8.62 4.76
N PRO A 33 3.23 -9.22 5.67
CA PRO A 33 4.17 -8.47 6.50
C PRO A 33 5.25 -7.76 5.68
N ARG A 34 5.86 -8.49 4.73
CA ARG A 34 6.89 -7.93 3.83
C ARG A 34 6.30 -6.88 2.91
N ALA A 35 5.12 -7.14 2.36
CA ALA A 35 4.40 -6.18 1.56
C ALA A 35 4.17 -4.86 2.29
N ALA A 36 3.69 -4.92 3.54
CA ALA A 36 3.43 -3.75 4.35
C ALA A 36 4.72 -2.93 4.58
N GLU A 37 5.85 -3.57 4.88
CA GLU A 37 7.12 -2.88 5.07
C GLU A 37 7.57 -2.10 3.82
N HIS A 38 7.52 -2.74 2.64
CA HIS A 38 7.89 -2.07 1.40
C HIS A 38 6.92 -0.96 1.01
N LEU A 39 5.62 -1.16 1.22
CA LEU A 39 4.59 -0.16 0.91
C LEU A 39 4.63 1.00 1.89
N GLN A 40 4.96 0.75 3.15
CA GLN A 40 5.17 1.79 4.15
C GLN A 40 6.34 2.68 3.74
N ARG A 41 7.48 2.09 3.34
CA ARG A 41 8.61 2.86 2.80
C ARG A 41 8.24 3.64 1.54
N CYS A 42 7.38 3.09 0.68
CA CYS A 42 6.89 3.80 -0.49
C CYS A 42 6.13 5.08 -0.11
N VAL A 43 5.21 5.01 0.86
CA VAL A 43 4.42 6.17 1.30
C VAL A 43 5.22 7.13 2.18
N GLU A 44 6.28 6.67 2.85
CA GLU A 44 7.24 7.56 3.52
C GLU A 44 8.05 8.38 2.51
N LEU A 45 8.43 7.79 1.37
CA LEU A 45 9.15 8.46 0.29
C LEU A 45 8.24 9.39 -0.52
N ASP A 46 7.04 8.93 -0.83
CA ASP A 46 6.03 9.72 -1.53
C ASP A 46 4.66 9.57 -0.86
N PRO A 47 4.32 10.44 0.11
CA PRO A 47 3.04 10.36 0.84
C PRO A 47 1.83 10.60 -0.07
N LYS A 48 2.08 11.10 -1.28
CA LYS A 48 1.10 11.37 -2.34
C LYS A 48 0.74 10.12 -3.15
N TYR A 49 1.47 9.02 -2.96
CA TYR A 49 1.33 7.80 -3.73
C TYR A 49 0.09 7.01 -3.29
N SER A 50 -1.08 7.44 -3.78
CA SER A 50 -2.40 6.92 -3.41
C SER A 50 -2.53 5.40 -3.65
N ALA A 51 -1.92 4.89 -4.71
CA ALA A 51 -1.93 3.44 -4.98
C ALA A 51 -1.14 2.62 -3.94
N ALA A 52 -0.09 3.19 -3.32
CA ALA A 52 0.72 2.51 -2.31
C ALA A 52 -0.04 2.44 -0.99
N TRP A 53 -0.69 3.52 -0.58
CA TRP A 53 -1.63 3.51 0.55
C TRP A 53 -2.74 2.47 0.39
N LYS A 54 -3.29 2.33 -0.84
CA LYS A 54 -4.30 1.31 -1.14
C LYS A 54 -3.79 -0.09 -0.84
N LEU A 55 -2.61 -0.41 -1.36
CA LEU A 55 -1.98 -1.71 -1.18
C LEU A 55 -1.54 -1.91 0.27
N LEU A 56 -1.07 -0.87 0.96
CA LEU A 56 -0.64 -0.93 2.35
C LEU A 56 -1.80 -1.35 3.24
N GLY A 57 -2.97 -0.75 3.06
CA GLY A 57 -4.15 -1.17 3.82
C GLY A 57 -4.61 -2.60 3.50
N LYS A 58 -4.47 -3.05 2.23
CA LYS A 58 -4.71 -4.46 1.89
C LYS A 58 -3.72 -5.41 2.55
N ALA A 59 -2.44 -5.02 2.64
CA ALA A 59 -1.42 -5.80 3.32
C ALA A 59 -1.76 -5.94 4.80
N HIS A 60 -2.09 -4.84 5.48
CA HIS A 60 -2.51 -4.88 6.88
C HIS A 60 -3.79 -5.71 7.08
N GLN A 61 -4.77 -5.58 6.18
CA GLN A 61 -5.99 -6.38 6.24
C GLN A 61 -5.67 -7.89 6.11
N GLY A 62 -4.82 -8.28 5.17
CA GLY A 62 -4.40 -9.66 4.98
C GLY A 62 -3.60 -10.22 6.18
N ARG A 63 -2.91 -9.35 6.91
CA ARG A 63 -2.23 -9.70 8.17
C ARG A 63 -3.19 -9.82 9.37
N GLY A 64 -4.45 -9.41 9.22
CA GLY A 64 -5.43 -9.35 10.31
C GLY A 64 -5.41 -8.03 11.11
N ASP A 65 -4.54 -7.09 10.77
CA ASP A 65 -4.44 -5.78 11.43
C ASP A 65 -5.43 -4.79 10.81
N LEU A 66 -6.71 -4.98 11.14
CA LEU A 66 -7.79 -4.14 10.62
C LEU A 66 -7.65 -2.66 11.02
N SER A 67 -7.08 -2.39 12.21
CA SER A 67 -6.81 -1.02 12.68
C SER A 67 -5.81 -0.31 11.77
N ALA A 68 -4.66 -0.94 11.51
CA ALA A 68 -3.65 -0.38 10.62
C ALA A 68 -4.14 -0.28 9.18
N ALA A 69 -4.96 -1.25 8.74
CA ALA A 69 -5.59 -1.22 7.42
C ALA A 69 -6.50 0.00 7.24
N ARG A 70 -7.35 0.28 8.25
CA ARG A 70 -8.22 1.45 8.29
C ARG A 70 -7.39 2.73 8.19
N GLN A 71 -6.39 2.90 9.05
CA GLN A 71 -5.54 4.09 9.04
C GLN A 71 -4.86 4.31 7.68
N ALA A 72 -4.32 3.25 7.07
CA ALA A 72 -3.66 3.34 5.77
C ALA A 72 -4.62 3.76 4.65
N TRP A 73 -5.86 3.27 4.64
CA TRP A 73 -6.85 3.71 3.65
C TRP A 73 -7.41 5.10 3.91
N GLU A 74 -7.53 5.52 5.17
CA GLU A 74 -7.92 6.90 5.50
C GLU A 74 -6.87 7.89 4.99
N GLN A 75 -5.59 7.67 5.33
CA GLN A 75 -4.48 8.50 4.84
C GLN A 75 -4.36 8.48 3.30
N GLY A 76 -4.52 7.30 2.72
CA GLY A 76 -4.54 7.15 1.28
C GLY A 76 -5.66 7.91 0.58
N LEU A 77 -6.83 8.02 1.22
CA LEU A 77 -7.99 8.70 0.67
C LEU A 77 -7.79 10.22 0.69
N GLU A 78 -7.13 10.74 1.72
CA GLU A 78 -6.67 12.13 1.75
C GLU A 78 -5.65 12.41 0.64
N ALA A 79 -4.66 11.53 0.47
CA ALA A 79 -3.67 11.63 -0.61
C ALA A 79 -4.34 11.57 -2.00
N ALA A 80 -5.29 10.67 -2.20
CA ALA A 80 -6.04 10.52 -3.44
C ALA A 80 -6.85 11.77 -3.76
N ARG A 81 -7.54 12.33 -2.76
CA ARG A 81 -8.28 13.60 -2.90
C ARG A 81 -7.37 14.76 -3.25
N ALA A 82 -6.23 14.88 -2.56
CA ALA A 82 -5.26 15.93 -2.82
C ALA A 82 -4.71 15.87 -4.26
N HIS A 83 -4.60 14.67 -4.84
CA HIS A 83 -4.10 14.44 -6.19
C HIS A 83 -5.20 14.36 -7.27
N GLY A 84 -6.47 14.37 -6.88
CA GLY A 84 -7.59 14.16 -7.81
C GLY A 84 -7.70 12.72 -8.33
N ASP A 85 -7.06 11.74 -7.66
CA ASP A 85 -7.13 10.32 -8.00
C ASP A 85 -8.47 9.72 -7.53
N LYS A 86 -9.52 9.98 -8.33
CA LYS A 86 -10.88 9.51 -8.04
C LYS A 86 -10.99 7.98 -8.01
N GLN A 87 -10.06 7.27 -8.65
CA GLN A 87 -10.10 5.81 -8.69
C GLN A 87 -9.63 5.23 -7.36
N ALA A 88 -8.48 5.69 -6.86
CA ALA A 88 -7.96 5.31 -5.56
C ALA A 88 -8.93 5.69 -4.43
N GLU A 89 -9.51 6.89 -4.49
CA GLU A 89 -10.53 7.34 -3.52
C GLU A 89 -11.71 6.36 -3.43
N LYS A 90 -12.29 5.98 -4.58
CA LYS A 90 -13.43 5.06 -4.63
C LYS A 90 -13.06 3.68 -4.08
N GLU A 91 -11.92 3.14 -4.51
CA GLU A 91 -11.45 1.82 -4.03
C GLU A 91 -11.26 1.81 -2.51
N MET A 92 -10.56 2.81 -1.96
CA MET A 92 -10.33 2.94 -0.51
C MET A 92 -11.62 3.11 0.27
N THR A 93 -12.55 3.93 -0.23
CA THR A 93 -13.88 4.08 0.38
C THR A 93 -14.62 2.74 0.47
N VAL A 94 -14.54 1.91 -0.57
CA VAL A 94 -15.14 0.57 -0.59
C VAL A 94 -14.47 -0.33 0.44
N PHE A 95 -13.14 -0.30 0.55
CA PHE A 95 -12.42 -1.10 1.54
C PHE A 95 -12.74 -0.70 2.98
N LEU A 96 -12.80 0.60 3.28
CA LEU A 96 -13.22 1.12 4.59
C LEU A 96 -14.64 0.68 4.94
N LYS A 97 -15.58 0.77 4.00
CA LYS A 97 -16.95 0.27 4.21
C LYS A 97 -17.01 -1.24 4.43
N LYS A 98 -16.12 -2.01 3.78
CA LYS A 98 -16.04 -3.47 3.98
C LYS A 98 -15.53 -3.83 5.38
N LEU A 99 -14.56 -3.09 5.90
CA LEU A 99 -14.11 -3.25 7.29
C LEU A 99 -15.24 -3.01 8.28
N ASP A 100 -16.03 -1.97 8.05
CA ASP A 100 -17.12 -1.59 8.95
C ASP A 100 -18.28 -2.61 8.95
N ARG A 101 -18.47 -3.33 7.84
CA ARG A 101 -19.52 -4.36 7.71
C ARG A 101 -19.16 -5.72 8.31
N HIS A 102 -17.91 -5.93 8.69
CA HIS A 102 -17.44 -7.17 9.35
C HIS A 102 -16.88 -6.82 10.74
N PRO A 103 -17.73 -6.69 11.77
CA PRO A 103 -17.29 -6.57 13.16
C PRO A 103 -16.73 -7.88 13.73
#